data_AF-A0A918AUP6-F1
#
_entry.id   AF-A0A918AUP6-F1
#
_cell.length_a   1.000
_cell.length_b   1.000
_cell.length_c   1.000
_cell.angle_alpha   90.00
_cell.angle_beta   90.00
_cell.angle_gamma   90.00
#
_symmetry.space_group_name_H-M   'P 1'
#
loop_
_entity.id
_entity.type
_entity.pdbx_description
1 polymer ?
#
loop_
_entity_poly.entity_id
_entity_poly.type
_entity_poly.pdbx_seq_one_letter_code
_entity_poly.pdbx_strand_id
1 'polypeptide(L)'
;MAEREEISRGLAESLEYKEIAVLIGRDPSVVSREVARHGGRAGYRAVVADRAAGTARSRPKSLAVDRDPVVRARVVGLLRAGWSPASIAGRLARGQDGEDAVRVSHEAVYQWVYAQPVATPNRELIALRTGRTSRPAPAPHIREPRYLDERPAEADDRAMPGHREGIW
;
A
#
# COMPACT_ATOMS: atom_id res chain seq x y z
N MET A 1 -1.48 -12.33 -26.91
CA MET A 1 -0.54 -13.27 -27.53
C MET A 1 -0.82 -13.53 -29.01
N ALA A 2 -1.87 -14.28 -29.39
CA ALA A 2 -2.09 -14.72 -30.78
C ALA A 2 -2.02 -13.60 -31.85
N GLU A 3 -2.76 -12.49 -31.69
CA GLU A 3 -2.73 -11.38 -32.66
C GLU A 3 -1.32 -10.75 -32.83
N ARG A 4 -0.54 -10.63 -31.75
CA ARG A 4 0.80 -10.00 -31.78
C ARG A 4 1.84 -10.91 -32.45
N GLU A 5 1.66 -12.23 -32.33
CA GLU A 5 2.49 -13.22 -33.02
C GLU A 5 2.26 -13.19 -34.53
N GLU A 6 1.00 -13.09 -34.96
CA GLU A 6 0.64 -12.93 -36.38
C GLU A 6 1.21 -11.63 -36.97
N ILE A 7 1.17 -10.52 -36.21
CA ILE A 7 1.85 -9.28 -36.62
C ILE A 7 3.36 -9.52 -36.77
N SER A 8 4.01 -10.17 -35.80
CA SER A 8 5.44 -10.43 -35.86
C SER A 8 5.84 -11.34 -37.03
N ARG A 9 5.03 -12.35 -37.33
CA ARG A 9 5.25 -13.28 -38.45
C ARG A 9 5.06 -12.57 -39.79
N GLY A 10 3.96 -11.84 -39.95
CA GLY A 10 3.71 -11.07 -41.17
C GLY A 10 4.77 -10.01 -41.45
N LEU A 11 5.34 -9.39 -40.41
CA LEU A 11 6.48 -8.47 -40.59
C LEU A 11 7.75 -9.19 -41.04
N ALA A 12 8.03 -10.38 -40.53
CA ALA A 12 9.18 -11.19 -40.94
C ALA A 12 9.05 -11.69 -42.39
N GLU A 13 7.82 -12.00 -42.81
CA GLU A 13 7.47 -12.34 -44.20
C GLU A 13 7.38 -11.11 -45.11
N SER A 14 7.68 -9.92 -44.58
CA SER A 14 7.63 -8.66 -45.31
C SER A 14 6.25 -8.27 -45.86
N LEU A 15 5.16 -8.76 -45.26
CA LEU A 15 3.78 -8.37 -45.59
C LEU A 15 3.48 -6.91 -45.26
N GLU A 16 2.60 -6.28 -46.02
CA GLU A 16 2.10 -4.94 -45.71
C GLU A 16 1.18 -4.94 -44.47
N TYR A 17 1.09 -3.79 -43.79
CA TYR A 17 0.20 -3.67 -42.63
C TYR A 17 -1.27 -3.96 -42.95
N LYS A 18 -1.71 -3.74 -44.18
CA LYS A 18 -3.07 -4.04 -44.62
C LYS A 18 -3.34 -5.55 -44.65
N GLU A 19 -2.39 -6.33 -45.16
CA GLU A 19 -2.49 -7.79 -45.25
C GLU A 19 -2.47 -8.42 -43.86
N ILE A 20 -1.56 -7.97 -43.00
CA ILE A 20 -1.49 -8.39 -41.60
C ILE A 20 -2.80 -8.08 -40.88
N ALA A 21 -3.38 -6.91 -41.12
CA ALA A 21 -4.63 -6.50 -40.50
C ALA A 21 -5.82 -7.38 -40.93
N VAL A 22 -5.88 -7.77 -42.21
CA VAL A 22 -6.88 -8.72 -42.71
C VAL A 22 -6.72 -10.09 -42.03
N LEU A 23 -5.48 -10.59 -41.90
CA LEU A 23 -5.20 -11.89 -41.27
C LEU A 23 -5.68 -11.97 -39.81
N ILE A 24 -5.53 -10.87 -39.06
CA ILE A 24 -5.93 -10.82 -37.64
C ILE A 24 -7.34 -10.23 -37.42
N GLY A 25 -8.07 -9.88 -38.49
CA GLY A 25 -9.41 -9.29 -38.40
C GLY A 25 -9.44 -7.90 -37.74
N ARG A 26 -8.43 -7.06 -37.98
CA ARG A 26 -8.32 -5.69 -37.44
C ARG A 26 -8.18 -4.64 -38.53
N ASP A 27 -8.26 -3.38 -38.14
CA ASP A 27 -8.00 -2.25 -39.04
C ASP A 27 -6.48 -2.03 -39.23
N PRO A 28 -5.99 -1.68 -40.44
CA PRO A 28 -4.56 -1.44 -40.70
C PRO A 28 -3.93 -0.38 -39.80
N SER A 29 -4.70 0.61 -39.34
CA SER A 29 -4.20 1.63 -38.40
C SER A 29 -3.89 1.05 -37.02
N VAL A 30 -4.55 -0.05 -36.61
CA VAL A 30 -4.25 -0.75 -35.36
C VAL A 30 -2.87 -1.39 -35.45
N VAL A 31 -2.61 -2.12 -36.54
CA VAL A 31 -1.30 -2.75 -36.79
C VAL A 31 -0.20 -1.71 -36.88
N SER A 32 -0.41 -0.62 -37.64
CA SER A 32 0.57 0.45 -37.76
C SER A 32 0.91 1.11 -36.42
N ARG A 33 -0.09 1.50 -35.61
CA ARG A 33 0.12 2.11 -34.29
C ARG A 33 0.81 1.14 -33.31
N GLU A 34 0.42 -0.12 -33.33
CA GLU A 34 1.00 -1.18 -32.53
C GLU A 34 2.48 -1.39 -32.87
N VAL A 35 2.81 -1.53 -34.15
CA VAL A 35 4.18 -1.70 -34.63
C VAL A 35 5.03 -0.47 -34.31
N ALA A 36 4.53 0.74 -34.59
CA ALA A 36 5.22 1.98 -34.29
C ALA A 36 5.54 2.15 -32.80
N ARG A 37 4.58 1.80 -31.91
CA ARG A 37 4.78 1.85 -30.45
C ARG A 37 5.87 0.91 -29.96
N HIS A 38 6.10 -0.20 -30.66
CA HIS A 38 6.99 -1.27 -30.22
C HIS A 38 8.25 -1.41 -31.08
N GLY A 39 8.82 -0.29 -31.54
CA GLY A 39 10.13 -0.24 -32.20
C GLY A 39 10.09 -0.33 -33.73
N GLY A 40 8.90 -0.18 -34.33
CA GLY A 40 8.73 -0.18 -35.79
C GLY A 40 8.98 -1.54 -36.41
N ARG A 41 8.95 -1.59 -37.75
CA ARG A 41 8.99 -2.85 -38.51
C ARG A 41 10.24 -3.70 -38.25
N ALA A 42 11.41 -3.08 -38.09
CA ALA A 42 12.66 -3.78 -37.81
C ALA A 42 12.74 -4.29 -36.35
N GLY A 43 12.19 -3.52 -35.40
CA GLY A 43 12.29 -3.77 -33.96
C GLY A 43 11.12 -4.53 -33.35
N TYR A 44 10.00 -4.70 -34.06
CA TYR A 44 8.81 -5.33 -33.50
C TYR A 44 9.08 -6.78 -33.10
N ARG A 45 8.72 -7.14 -31.88
CA ARG A 45 8.76 -8.51 -31.35
C ARG A 45 7.52 -8.77 -30.52
N ALA A 46 6.75 -9.79 -30.89
CA ALA A 46 5.50 -10.14 -30.21
C ALA A 46 5.65 -10.28 -28.70
N VAL A 47 6.70 -11.00 -28.25
CA VAL A 47 6.98 -11.24 -26.82
C VAL A 47 7.25 -9.94 -26.06
N VAL A 48 8.00 -9.00 -26.66
CA VAL A 48 8.29 -7.71 -26.03
C VAL A 48 7.02 -6.87 -25.93
N ALA A 49 6.24 -6.84 -27.00
CA ALA A 49 4.98 -6.11 -27.06
C ALA A 49 3.96 -6.69 -26.06
N ASP A 50 3.85 -8.01 -25.94
CA ASP A 50 2.95 -8.70 -25.00
C ASP A 50 3.38 -8.51 -23.53
N ARG A 51 4.69 -8.60 -23.24
CA ARG A 51 5.24 -8.26 -21.91
C ARG A 51 4.95 -6.81 -21.53
N ALA A 52 5.16 -5.86 -22.46
CA ALA A 52 4.88 -4.45 -22.23
C ALA A 52 3.38 -4.20 -21.99
N ALA A 53 2.51 -4.89 -22.72
CA ALA A 53 1.07 -4.84 -22.47
C ALA A 53 0.70 -5.45 -21.10
N GLY A 54 1.36 -6.54 -20.70
CA GLY A 54 1.20 -7.17 -19.39
C GLY A 54 1.59 -6.24 -18.25
N THR A 55 2.78 -5.62 -18.32
CA THR A 55 3.24 -4.67 -17.29
C THR A 55 2.34 -3.43 -17.23
N ALA A 56 1.89 -2.90 -18.37
CA ALA A 56 0.95 -1.80 -18.41
C ALA A 56 -0.42 -2.18 -17.81
N ARG A 57 -0.89 -3.41 -18.05
CA ARG A 57 -2.15 -3.93 -17.50
C ARG A 57 -2.08 -4.09 -15.98
N SER A 58 -0.93 -4.48 -15.42
CA SER A 58 -0.73 -4.60 -13.97
C SER A 58 -0.96 -3.29 -13.22
N ARG A 59 -0.81 -2.13 -13.90
CA ARG A 59 -1.07 -0.78 -13.38
C ARG A 59 -0.69 -0.63 -11.88
N PRO A 60 0.55 -0.97 -11.50
CA PRO A 60 0.92 -1.03 -10.09
C PRO A 60 0.75 0.36 -9.48
N LYS A 61 -0.24 0.52 -8.59
CA LYS A 61 -0.41 1.76 -7.84
C LYS A 61 0.78 1.84 -6.89
N SER A 62 1.56 2.90 -7.01
CA SER A 62 2.54 3.22 -5.97
C SER A 62 1.81 3.30 -4.63
N LEU A 63 2.31 2.52 -3.67
CA LEU A 63 1.83 2.53 -2.30
C LEU A 63 1.96 3.96 -1.77
N ALA A 64 1.00 4.41 -0.96
CA ALA A 64 0.96 5.81 -0.53
C ALA A 64 2.26 6.27 0.15
N VAL A 65 2.94 5.35 0.86
CA VAL A 65 4.23 5.60 1.52
C VAL A 65 5.38 5.74 0.52
N ASP A 66 5.35 5.06 -0.62
CA ASP A 66 6.42 5.13 -1.64
C ASP A 66 6.24 6.29 -2.63
N ARG A 67 5.16 7.08 -2.52
CA ARG A 67 4.92 8.24 -3.39
C ARG A 67 5.88 9.40 -3.11
N ASP A 68 6.38 9.49 -1.88
CA ASP A 68 7.28 10.55 -1.44
C ASP A 68 8.42 9.93 -0.60
N PRO A 69 9.69 10.08 -1.04
CA PRO A 69 10.86 9.60 -0.29
C PRO A 69 10.94 10.13 1.15
N VAL A 70 10.49 11.36 1.40
CA VAL A 70 10.50 11.98 2.73
C VAL A 70 9.49 11.30 3.65
N VAL A 71 8.28 11.07 3.14
CA VAL A 71 7.23 10.31 3.86
C VAL A 71 7.71 8.89 4.16
N ARG A 72 8.35 8.24 3.18
CA ARG A 72 8.93 6.90 3.37
C ARG A 72 9.95 6.88 4.49
N ALA A 73 10.89 7.82 4.49
CA ALA A 73 11.92 7.92 5.53
C ALA A 73 11.29 8.12 6.93
N ARG A 74 10.27 9.00 7.04
CA ARG A 74 9.54 9.25 8.29
C ARG A 74 8.80 8.00 8.78
N VAL A 75 8.07 7.31 7.89
CA VAL A 75 7.36 6.06 8.22
C VAL A 75 8.33 4.99 8.72
N VAL A 76 9.46 4.78 8.03
CA VAL A 76 10.49 3.81 8.44
C VAL A 76 11.08 4.17 9.80
N GLY A 77 11.45 5.43 10.02
CA GLY A 77 12.01 5.89 11.29
C GLY A 77 11.04 5.68 12.46
N LEU A 78 9.76 5.99 12.27
CA LEU A 78 8.74 5.81 13.29
C LEU A 78 8.44 4.34 13.57
N LEU A 79 8.38 3.47 12.54
CA LEU A 79 8.22 2.04 12.74
C LEU A 79 9.39 1.46 13.55
N ARG A 80 10.65 1.83 13.22
CA ARG A 80 11.84 1.41 13.98
C ARG A 80 11.82 1.87 15.44
N ALA A 81 11.23 3.02 15.72
CA ALA A 81 11.04 3.52 17.08
C ALA A 81 9.83 2.86 17.81
N GLY A 82 9.21 1.83 17.22
CA GLY A 82 8.13 1.04 17.83
C GLY A 82 6.76 1.72 17.79
N TRP A 83 6.56 2.71 16.92
CA TRP A 83 5.27 3.38 16.78
C TRP A 83 4.29 2.52 15.98
N SER A 84 3.03 2.49 16.43
CA SER A 84 1.98 1.77 15.70
C SER A 84 1.58 2.50 14.41
N PRO A 85 1.14 1.79 13.34
CA PRO A 85 0.66 2.43 12.12
C PRO A 85 -0.43 3.49 12.32
N ALA A 86 -1.32 3.31 13.31
CA ALA A 86 -2.32 4.31 13.68
C ALA A 86 -1.68 5.58 14.26
N SER A 87 -0.69 5.43 15.14
CA SER A 87 0.06 6.56 15.71
C SER A 87 0.89 7.29 14.65
N ILE A 88 1.47 6.54 13.71
CA ILE A 88 2.23 7.09 12.58
C ILE A 88 1.34 7.96 11.70
N ALA A 89 0.19 7.44 11.27
CA ALA A 89 -0.77 8.20 10.48
C ALA A 89 -1.19 9.51 11.16
N GLY A 90 -1.47 9.45 12.47
CA GLY A 90 -1.82 10.63 13.27
C GLY A 90 -0.68 11.64 13.42
N ARG A 91 0.59 11.21 13.41
CA ARG A 91 1.76 12.09 13.50
C ARG A 91 2.07 12.74 12.15
N LEU A 92 2.04 11.97 11.06
CA LEU A 92 2.22 12.50 9.71
C LEU A 92 1.18 13.58 9.39
N ALA A 93 -0.07 13.36 9.79
CA ALA A 93 -1.17 14.29 9.56
C ALA A 93 -1.06 15.62 10.34
N ARG A 94 -0.29 15.66 11.43
CA ARG A 94 -0.10 16.87 12.24
C ARG A 94 1.10 17.71 11.81
N GLY A 95 2.03 17.12 11.06
CA GLY A 95 3.34 17.71 10.87
C GLY A 95 4.14 17.75 12.19
N GLN A 96 5.41 18.09 12.09
CA GLN A 96 6.28 18.46 13.22
C GLN A 96 7.05 19.71 12.78
N ASP A 97 7.70 20.42 13.69
CA ASP A 97 8.40 21.67 13.35
C ASP A 97 9.34 21.48 12.14
N GLY A 98 9.06 22.20 11.05
CA GLY A 98 9.80 22.12 9.79
C GLY A 98 9.42 20.97 8.84
N GLU A 99 8.45 20.11 9.20
CA GLU A 99 7.94 19.03 8.35
C GLU A 99 6.50 19.32 7.88
N ASP A 100 6.27 19.25 6.57
CA ASP A 100 4.92 19.35 6.01
C ASP A 100 4.01 18.23 6.54
N ALA A 101 2.76 18.61 6.83
CA ALA A 101 1.72 17.69 7.21
C ALA A 101 1.31 16.86 5.99
N VAL A 102 1.43 15.54 6.10
CA VAL A 102 1.08 14.61 5.02
C VAL A 102 0.02 13.63 5.50
N ARG A 103 -1.02 13.43 4.70
CA ARG A 103 -2.10 12.49 4.99
C ARG A 103 -1.79 11.12 4.40
N VAL A 104 -1.40 10.19 5.26
CA VAL A 104 -1.32 8.75 4.95
C VAL A 104 -2.22 8.00 5.93
N SER A 105 -3.12 7.15 5.43
CA SER A 105 -3.98 6.33 6.30
C SER A 105 -3.15 5.24 6.98
N HIS A 106 -3.56 4.83 8.18
CA HIS A 106 -2.91 3.71 8.88
C HIS A 106 -3.02 2.39 8.09
N GLU A 107 -4.10 2.23 7.32
CA GLU A 107 -4.27 1.11 6.40
C GLU A 107 -3.25 1.15 5.25
N ALA A 108 -2.92 2.33 4.72
CA ALA A 108 -1.89 2.46 3.71
C ALA A 108 -0.49 2.14 4.25
N VAL A 109 -0.22 2.43 5.53
CA VAL A 109 1.00 2.01 6.21
C VAL A 109 1.01 0.48 6.39
N TYR A 110 -0.10 -0.13 6.78
CA TYR A 110 -0.21 -1.60 6.85
C TYR A 110 0.00 -2.25 5.49
N GLN A 111 -0.71 -1.79 4.46
CA GLN A 111 -0.53 -2.27 3.09
C GLN A 111 0.92 -2.13 2.67
N TRP A 112 1.59 -1.03 2.97
CA TRP A 112 3.00 -0.85 2.62
C TRP A 112 3.94 -1.82 3.34
N VAL A 113 3.70 -2.11 4.63
CA VAL A 113 4.48 -3.11 5.37
C VAL A 113 4.27 -4.52 4.82
N TYR A 114 3.05 -4.86 4.39
CA TYR A 114 2.69 -6.22 3.97
C TYR A 114 2.70 -6.46 2.45
N ALA A 115 2.82 -5.41 1.62
CA ALA A 115 2.74 -5.50 0.16
C ALA A 115 3.97 -6.12 -0.51
N GLN A 116 5.09 -6.25 0.20
CA GLN A 116 6.30 -6.87 -0.35
C GLN A 116 6.37 -8.37 -0.04
N PRO A 117 6.96 -9.20 -0.93
CA PRO A 117 7.18 -10.61 -0.66
C PRO A 117 8.00 -10.79 0.64
N VAL A 118 7.76 -11.90 1.33
CA VAL A 118 8.13 -12.20 2.73
C VAL A 118 9.62 -11.98 3.08
N ALA A 119 10.49 -11.81 2.08
CA ALA A 119 11.94 -11.67 2.20
C ALA A 119 12.48 -10.23 2.35
N THR A 120 11.65 -9.17 2.37
CA THR A 120 12.12 -7.78 2.61
C THR A 120 11.86 -7.36 4.07
N PRO A 121 12.81 -6.68 4.77
CA PRO A 121 12.82 -6.46 6.23
C PRO A 121 11.75 -5.49 6.76
N ASN A 122 10.73 -5.14 5.97
CA ASN A 122 9.68 -4.22 6.42
C ASN A 122 8.80 -4.85 7.51
N ARG A 123 8.60 -6.17 7.49
CA ARG A 123 7.89 -6.88 8.57
C ARG A 123 8.66 -6.83 9.89
N GLU A 124 9.99 -6.82 9.83
CA GLU A 124 10.87 -6.66 10.99
C GLU A 124 10.77 -5.25 11.60
N LEU A 125 10.24 -4.26 10.86
CA LEU A 125 10.01 -2.92 11.38
C LEU A 125 8.81 -2.84 12.32
N ILE A 126 7.91 -3.85 12.34
CA ILE A 126 6.84 -3.92 13.33
C ILE A 126 7.39 -4.59 14.59
N ALA A 127 7.96 -3.78 15.47
CA ALA A 127 8.25 -4.17 16.84
C ALA A 127 7.21 -3.55 17.78
N LEU A 128 6.68 -4.34 18.72
CA LEU A 128 5.94 -3.74 19.83
C LEU A 128 6.95 -2.99 20.71
N ARG A 129 6.66 -1.71 21.00
CA ARG A 129 7.50 -0.86 21.88
C ARG A 129 7.76 -1.48 23.27
N THR A 130 6.95 -2.45 23.67
CA THR A 130 7.08 -3.21 24.92
C THR A 130 8.05 -4.40 24.84
N GLY A 131 8.65 -4.68 23.67
CA GLY A 131 9.51 -5.85 23.44
C GLY A 131 8.76 -7.18 23.40
N ARG A 132 7.43 -7.16 23.49
CA ARG A 132 6.59 -8.38 23.45
C ARG A 132 6.38 -8.83 22.00
N THR A 133 6.27 -10.13 21.80
CA THR A 133 5.96 -10.74 20.49
C THR A 133 4.46 -10.85 20.23
N SER A 134 3.62 -10.66 21.26
CA SER A 134 2.16 -10.68 21.16
C SER A 134 1.53 -9.67 22.12
N ARG A 135 0.32 -9.20 21.78
CA ARG A 135 -0.49 -8.40 22.71
C ARG A 135 -1.07 -9.34 23.79
N PRO A 136 -1.09 -8.92 25.06
CA PRO A 136 -1.84 -9.66 26.08
C PRO A 136 -3.31 -9.73 25.66
N ALA A 137 -3.97 -10.83 26.04
CA ALA A 137 -5.39 -10.99 25.80
C ALA A 137 -6.16 -9.77 26.36
N PRO A 138 -7.22 -9.31 25.69
CA PRO A 138 -8.08 -8.26 26.24
C PRO A 138 -8.55 -8.69 27.64
N ALA A 139 -8.64 -7.71 28.55
CA ALA A 139 -9.17 -7.96 29.88
C ALA A 139 -10.57 -8.62 29.75
N PRO A 140 -10.90 -9.56 30.64
CA PRO A 140 -12.21 -10.20 30.62
C PRO A 140 -13.31 -9.14 30.73
N HIS A 141 -14.42 -9.38 30.04
CA HIS A 141 -15.60 -8.53 30.17
C HIS A 141 -16.06 -8.51 31.63
N ILE A 142 -16.22 -7.31 32.20
CA ILE A 142 -16.73 -7.13 33.57
C ILE A 142 -18.17 -7.63 33.57
N ARG A 143 -18.46 -8.69 34.34
CA ARG A 143 -19.79 -9.33 34.35
C ARG A 143 -20.85 -8.49 35.05
N GLU A 144 -20.44 -7.65 36.00
CA GLU A 144 -21.32 -6.82 36.81
C GLU A 144 -20.75 -5.39 36.85
N PRO A 145 -20.88 -4.63 35.75
CA PRO A 145 -20.47 -3.24 35.74
C PRO A 145 -21.39 -2.45 36.67
N ARG A 146 -20.83 -1.70 37.62
CA ARG A 146 -21.58 -0.65 38.32
C ARG A 146 -21.57 0.59 37.45
N TYR A 147 -22.76 1.10 37.15
CA TYR A 147 -22.90 2.33 36.40
C TYR A 147 -22.56 3.54 37.27
N LEU A 148 -22.16 4.65 36.64
CA LEU A 148 -21.80 5.88 37.36
C LEU A 148 -22.96 6.38 38.24
N ASP A 149 -24.20 6.15 37.80
CA ASP A 149 -25.42 6.52 38.50
C ASP A 149 -25.71 5.63 39.73
N GLU A 150 -25.07 4.46 39.81
CA GLU A 150 -25.18 3.50 40.93
C GLU A 150 -24.05 3.67 41.95
N ARG A 151 -23.23 4.71 41.77
CA ARG A 151 -22.14 5.03 42.67
C ARG A 151 -22.71 5.42 44.05
N PRO A 152 -22.18 4.87 45.16
CA PRO A 152 -22.62 5.27 46.50
C PRO A 152 -22.29 6.75 46.75
N ALA A 153 -23.21 7.48 47.40
CA ALA A 153 -23.07 8.91 47.69
C ALA A 153 -21.78 9.25 48.47
N GLU A 154 -21.33 8.33 49.32
CA GLU A 154 -20.06 8.42 50.06
C GLU A 154 -18.83 8.64 49.16
N ALA A 155 -18.94 8.25 47.88
CA ALA A 155 -17.89 8.43 46.91
C ALA A 155 -17.83 9.84 46.31
N ASP A 156 -18.91 10.60 46.36
CA ASP A 156 -18.93 12.00 45.94
C ASP A 156 -18.18 12.88 46.93
N ASP A 157 -18.25 12.54 48.22
CA ASP A 157 -17.59 13.29 49.29
C ASP A 157 -16.07 13.10 49.34
N ARG A 158 -15.53 12.08 48.66
CA ARG A 158 -14.08 11.77 48.57
C ARG A 158 -13.35 11.78 49.92
N ALA A 159 -14.10 11.53 50.99
CA ALA A 159 -13.65 11.65 52.37
C ALA A 159 -12.78 10.45 52.79
N MET A 160 -12.92 9.31 52.11
CA MET A 160 -12.20 8.07 52.40
C MET A 160 -11.04 7.81 51.43
N PRO A 161 -9.89 7.29 51.93
CA PRO A 161 -8.81 6.80 51.07
C PRO A 161 -9.33 5.73 50.09
N GLY A 162 -9.15 5.95 48.78
CA GLY A 162 -9.71 5.12 47.71
C GLY A 162 -10.80 5.80 46.87
N HIS A 163 -11.45 6.85 47.38
CA HIS A 163 -12.41 7.69 46.62
C HIS A 163 -11.77 8.93 45.99
N ARG A 164 -10.51 9.21 46.35
CA ARG A 164 -9.69 10.21 45.69
C ARG A 164 -9.03 9.55 44.49
N GLU A 165 -9.34 10.04 43.29
CA GLU A 165 -8.52 9.71 42.13
C GLU A 165 -7.10 10.23 42.40
N GLY A 166 -6.09 9.40 42.12
CA GLY A 166 -4.69 9.71 42.41
C GLY A 166 -4.27 11.04 41.80
N ILE A 167 -4.05 12.03 42.67
CA ILE A 167 -3.27 13.22 42.36
C ILE A 167 -1.80 12.79 42.45
N TRP A 168 -1.06 12.98 41.35
CA TRP A 168 0.40 12.79 41.30
C TRP A 168 1.12 13.75 42.23
#